data_AF-A0A133UNX4-F1
#
_entry.id   AF-A0A133UNX4-F1
#
_cell.length_a   1.000
_cell.length_b   1.000
_cell.length_c   1.000
_cell.angle_alpha   90.00
_cell.angle_beta   90.00
_cell.angle_gamma   90.00
#
_symmetry.space_group_name_H-M   'P 1'
#
loop_
_entity.id
_entity.type
_entity.pdbx_description
1 polymer ?
#
loop_
_entity_poly.entity_id
_entity_poly.type
_entity_poly.pdbx_seq_one_letter_code
_entity_poly.pdbx_strand_id
1 'polypeptide(L)'
;TTKGTVIGFQTLLLFNLEKFSVRKFEIYPINASTKKMWKEMVCCLRLCNILLFEGLSPSPQAGKATGISEGEVEEINEIYSLAVCFQNAYIDQVRASDGTVVNRGAKLRWPFDKTEMRHYNEKYFESVLVSWYYEYEGQKEEYQKLKKEIKDEHILKFKHTHGRKLTMDTLNEFKSCFITTVMPKAAKVLKKIIQVVSTSSFNAAMKRLKGSVSSG
;
A
#
# COMPACT_ATOMS: atom_id res chain seq x y z
N THR A 1 -26.81 -20.63 9.69
CA THR A 1 -25.91 -20.45 8.52
C THR A 1 -25.07 -19.18 8.55
N THR A 2 -25.33 -18.20 9.44
CA THR A 2 -24.67 -16.87 9.48
C THR A 2 -23.35 -16.79 10.27
N LYS A 3 -23.14 -17.65 11.28
CA LYS A 3 -21.86 -17.75 12.02
C LYS A 3 -20.72 -18.31 11.15
N GLY A 4 -21.02 -19.19 10.19
CA GLY A 4 -20.03 -19.82 9.32
C GLY A 4 -19.38 -18.85 8.32
N THR A 5 -20.08 -17.79 7.90
CA THR A 5 -19.57 -16.80 6.93
C THR A 5 -18.62 -15.79 7.58
N VAL A 6 -18.89 -15.38 8.83
CA VAL A 6 -18.01 -14.51 9.61
C VAL A 6 -16.73 -15.26 10.01
N ILE A 7 -16.86 -16.53 10.42
CA ILE A 7 -15.72 -17.41 10.70
C ILE A 7 -14.93 -17.68 9.40
N GLY A 8 -15.58 -17.98 8.28
CA GLY A 8 -14.93 -18.20 6.99
C GLY A 8 -14.15 -16.98 6.48
N PHE A 9 -14.65 -15.76 6.73
CA PHE A 9 -13.94 -14.51 6.40
C PHE A 9 -12.85 -14.16 7.41
N GLN A 10 -13.08 -14.36 8.71
CA GLN A 10 -12.03 -14.29 9.73
C GLN A 10 -10.87 -15.21 9.36
N THR A 11 -11.16 -16.45 8.96
CA THR A 11 -10.16 -17.41 8.49
C THR A 11 -9.54 -16.97 7.17
N LEU A 12 -10.29 -16.51 6.15
CA LEU A 12 -9.70 -16.08 4.88
C LEU A 12 -8.80 -14.84 5.02
N LEU A 13 -9.21 -13.88 5.86
CA LEU A 13 -8.49 -12.64 6.09
C LEU A 13 -7.31 -12.86 7.05
N LEU A 14 -7.45 -13.67 8.10
CA LEU A 14 -6.33 -14.13 8.93
C LEU A 14 -5.35 -14.99 8.12
N PHE A 15 -5.81 -15.90 7.27
CA PHE A 15 -4.97 -16.74 6.41
C PHE A 15 -4.25 -15.91 5.34
N ASN A 16 -4.88 -14.86 4.82
CA ASN A 16 -4.21 -13.91 3.93
C ASN A 16 -3.21 -13.04 4.70
N LEU A 17 -3.54 -12.52 5.89
CA LEU A 17 -2.64 -11.80 6.81
C LEU A 17 -1.45 -12.65 7.27
N GLU A 18 -1.67 -13.94 7.51
CA GLU A 18 -0.65 -14.92 7.88
C GLU A 18 0.21 -15.31 6.66
N LYS A 19 -0.34 -15.30 5.43
CA LYS A 19 0.45 -15.36 4.19
C LYS A 19 1.24 -14.09 3.88
N PHE A 20 0.84 -12.94 4.43
CA PHE A 20 1.64 -11.71 4.42
C PHE A 20 2.82 -11.78 5.41
N SER A 21 2.92 -12.84 6.23
CA SER A 21 4.12 -13.18 7.01
C SER A 21 5.30 -13.43 6.06
N VAL A 22 6.11 -12.38 5.88
CA VAL A 22 7.55 -12.26 5.57
C VAL A 22 8.19 -13.27 4.59
N ARG A 23 7.95 -14.58 4.70
CA ARG A 23 8.62 -15.63 3.90
C ARG A 23 8.16 -15.76 2.44
N LYS A 24 7.05 -15.14 2.02
CA LYS A 24 6.58 -15.20 0.61
C LYS A 24 6.84 -13.94 -0.21
N PHE A 25 7.35 -12.89 0.43
CA PHE A 25 7.84 -11.69 -0.24
C PHE A 25 9.36 -11.71 -0.42
N GLU A 26 9.99 -12.89 -0.28
CA GLU A 26 11.33 -13.12 -0.77
C GLU A 26 11.35 -12.82 -2.27
N ILE A 27 11.77 -11.60 -2.62
CA ILE A 27 12.72 -11.29 -3.69
C ILE A 27 12.48 -12.07 -4.99
N TYR A 28 11.27 -12.04 -5.56
CA TYR A 28 11.01 -12.60 -6.88
C TYR A 28 10.14 -11.68 -7.74
N PRO A 29 10.35 -11.68 -9.08
CA PRO A 29 9.74 -10.71 -9.98
C PRO A 29 8.22 -10.75 -9.88
N ILE A 30 7.59 -9.61 -10.18
CA ILE A 30 6.12 -9.41 -10.19
C ILE A 30 5.49 -10.43 -11.15
N ASN A 31 5.22 -11.63 -10.66
CA ASN A 31 4.48 -12.66 -11.35
C ASN A 31 2.98 -12.48 -11.05
N ALA A 32 2.13 -13.22 -11.77
CA ALA A 32 0.68 -13.10 -11.62
C ALA A 32 0.19 -13.33 -10.18
N SER A 33 0.84 -14.21 -9.42
CA SER A 33 0.52 -14.46 -8.01
C SER A 33 0.77 -13.24 -7.11
N THR A 34 1.90 -12.55 -7.26
CA THR A 34 2.20 -11.34 -6.48
C THR A 34 1.23 -10.22 -6.81
N LYS A 35 0.82 -10.08 -8.09
CA LYS A 35 -0.20 -9.11 -8.51
C LYS A 35 -1.58 -9.43 -7.93
N LYS A 36 -1.95 -10.71 -7.85
CA LYS A 36 -3.20 -11.16 -7.22
C LYS A 36 -3.21 -10.87 -5.72
N MET A 37 -2.11 -11.18 -5.02
CA MET A 37 -1.96 -10.88 -3.59
C MET A 37 -2.06 -9.38 -3.30
N TRP A 38 -1.40 -8.54 -4.11
CA TRP A 38 -1.53 -7.09 -3.99
C TRP A 38 -2.96 -6.59 -4.20
N LYS A 39 -3.68 -7.14 -5.19
CA LYS A 39 -5.10 -6.81 -5.40
C LYS A 39 -5.94 -7.19 -4.17
N GLU A 40 -5.78 -8.39 -3.64
CA GLU A 40 -6.49 -8.84 -2.45
C GLU A 40 -6.19 -7.94 -1.23
N MET A 41 -4.93 -7.52 -1.07
CA MET A 41 -4.54 -6.60 0.00
C MET A 41 -5.22 -5.24 -0.12
N VAL A 42 -5.21 -4.63 -1.31
CA VAL A 42 -5.88 -3.34 -1.56
C VAL A 42 -7.39 -3.47 -1.34
N CYS A 43 -8.00 -4.58 -1.75
CA CYS A 43 -9.41 -4.84 -1.48
C CYS A 43 -9.70 -4.94 0.03
N CYS A 44 -8.85 -5.61 0.81
CA CYS A 44 -9.00 -5.69 2.26
C CYS A 44 -8.89 -4.30 2.90
N LEU A 45 -7.88 -3.52 2.54
CA LEU A 45 -7.70 -2.14 3.04
C LEU A 45 -8.85 -1.21 2.62
N ARG A 46 -9.37 -1.35 1.39
CA ARG A 46 -10.55 -0.61 0.94
C ARG A 46 -11.77 -0.96 1.78
N LEU A 47 -11.97 -2.23 2.08
CA LEU A 47 -13.07 -2.68 2.93
C LEU A 47 -12.93 -2.10 4.35
N CYS A 48 -11.72 -2.04 4.91
CA CYS A 48 -11.47 -1.34 6.18
C CYS A 48 -11.93 0.11 6.10
N ASN A 49 -11.51 0.83 5.06
CA ASN A 49 -11.86 2.23 4.88
C ASN A 49 -13.37 2.43 4.75
N ILE A 50 -14.08 1.56 4.02
CA ILE A 50 -15.54 1.63 3.93
C ILE A 50 -16.19 1.42 5.31
N LEU A 51 -15.70 0.46 6.09
CA LEU A 51 -16.22 0.15 7.42
C LEU A 51 -15.94 1.26 8.45
N LEU A 52 -14.78 1.92 8.35
CA LEU A 52 -14.36 2.98 9.25
C LEU A 52 -14.94 4.36 8.88
N PHE A 53 -14.90 4.75 7.61
CA PHE A 53 -15.19 6.11 7.16
C PHE A 53 -16.55 6.28 6.48
N GLU A 54 -17.02 5.29 5.72
CA GLU A 54 -18.18 5.49 4.83
C GLU A 54 -19.52 5.08 5.46
N GLY A 55 -19.57 4.84 6.77
CA GLY A 55 -20.83 4.80 7.53
C GLY A 55 -21.37 3.41 7.82
N LEU A 56 -20.54 2.53 8.39
CA LEU A 56 -20.99 1.24 8.93
C LEU A 56 -20.44 0.89 10.31
N SER A 57 -19.64 1.77 10.90
CA SER A 57 -19.41 1.80 12.35
C SER A 57 -20.52 2.67 12.99
N PRO A 58 -21.06 2.27 14.16
CA PRO A 58 -22.23 2.93 14.76
C PRO A 58 -21.95 4.39 15.10
N SER A 59 -22.98 5.13 15.51
CA SER A 59 -22.96 6.52 16.01
C SER A 59 -21.64 6.93 16.70
N PRO A 60 -21.30 8.23 16.86
CA PRO A 60 -20.11 8.70 17.61
C PRO A 60 -19.84 8.02 18.98
N GLN A 61 -20.83 7.33 19.57
CA GLN A 61 -20.68 6.46 20.73
C GLN A 61 -19.94 5.12 20.46
N ALA A 62 -19.73 4.72 19.21
CA ALA A 62 -19.11 3.47 18.80
C ALA A 62 -17.59 3.51 18.69
N GLY A 63 -17.00 4.68 18.45
CA GLY A 63 -15.55 4.88 18.64
C GLY A 63 -15.12 4.48 20.07
N LYS A 64 -16.01 4.70 21.06
CA LYS A 64 -15.81 4.24 22.44
C LYS A 64 -16.05 2.73 22.65
N ALA A 65 -16.89 2.09 21.83
CA ALA A 65 -17.22 0.66 21.96
C ALA A 65 -16.22 -0.27 21.22
N THR A 66 -15.45 0.26 20.27
CA THR A 66 -14.58 -0.55 19.39
C THR A 66 -13.10 -0.54 19.79
N GLY A 67 -12.68 0.37 20.66
CA GLY A 67 -11.28 0.52 21.06
C GLY A 67 -10.34 0.86 19.90
N ILE A 68 -10.89 1.44 18.82
CA ILE A 68 -10.15 1.96 17.68
C ILE A 68 -10.04 3.48 17.87
N SER A 69 -8.81 4.00 17.95
CA SER A 69 -8.59 5.45 18.11
C SER A 69 -8.74 6.20 16.78
N GLU A 70 -8.98 7.51 16.84
CA GLU A 70 -8.98 8.38 15.64
C GLU A 70 -7.64 8.29 14.89
N GLY A 71 -6.52 8.25 15.61
CA GLY A 71 -5.20 8.07 14.99
C GLY A 71 -5.02 6.70 14.31
N GLU A 72 -5.65 5.63 14.81
CA GLU A 72 -5.67 4.34 14.09
C GLU A 72 -6.51 4.41 12.81
N VAL A 73 -7.60 5.18 12.82
CA VAL A 73 -8.44 5.39 11.64
C VAL A 73 -7.70 6.17 10.56
N GLU A 74 -7.05 7.29 10.94
CA GLU A 74 -6.20 8.08 10.05
C GLU A 74 -5.05 7.24 9.47
N GLU A 75 -4.36 6.46 10.32
CA GLU A 75 -3.28 5.59 9.89
C GLU A 75 -3.75 4.56 8.84
N ILE A 76 -4.95 3.96 8.98
CA ILE A 76 -5.47 3.04 7.95
C ILE A 76 -5.71 3.72 6.61
N ASN A 77 -6.15 4.98 6.61
CA ASN A 77 -6.36 5.72 5.37
C ASN A 77 -5.03 6.03 4.65
N GLU A 78 -3.98 6.40 5.40
CA GLU A 78 -2.62 6.57 4.88
C GLU A 78 -2.11 5.25 4.27
N ILE A 79 -2.27 4.13 5.00
CA ILE A 79 -1.83 2.81 4.55
C ILE A 79 -2.56 2.37 3.28
N TYR A 80 -3.87 2.59 3.20
CA TYR A 80 -4.65 2.32 2.00
C TYR A 80 -4.15 3.12 0.80
N SER A 81 -3.90 4.42 0.99
CA SER A 81 -3.42 5.31 -0.06
C SER A 81 -2.05 4.89 -0.59
N LEU A 82 -1.14 4.47 0.31
CA LEU A 82 0.15 3.88 -0.06
C LEU A 82 -0.01 2.57 -0.82
N ALA A 83 -0.93 1.69 -0.38
CA ALA A 83 -1.16 0.42 -1.06
C ALA A 83 -1.67 0.62 -2.51
N VAL A 84 -2.56 1.59 -2.71
CA VAL A 84 -3.07 1.99 -4.03
C VAL A 84 -1.93 2.57 -4.89
N CYS A 85 -1.06 3.41 -4.32
CA CYS A 85 0.14 3.92 -5.01
C CYS A 85 1.03 2.77 -5.52
N PHE A 86 1.35 1.79 -4.66
CA PHE A 86 2.21 0.67 -5.04
C PHE A 86 1.56 -0.31 -6.03
N GLN A 87 0.25 -0.49 -5.95
CA GLN A 87 -0.52 -1.28 -6.92
C GLN A 87 -0.53 -0.63 -8.30
N ASN A 88 -0.63 0.70 -8.35
CA ASN A 88 -0.71 1.49 -9.58
C ASN A 88 0.65 2.06 -10.02
N ALA A 89 1.75 1.56 -9.46
CA ALA A 89 3.09 1.89 -9.91
C ALA A 89 3.22 1.58 -11.40
N TYR A 90 3.64 2.58 -12.19
CA TYR A 90 3.85 2.38 -13.62
C TYR A 90 5.16 1.62 -13.80
N ILE A 91 5.10 0.44 -14.41
CA ILE A 91 6.29 -0.39 -14.70
C ILE A 91 6.66 -0.20 -16.16
N ASP A 92 7.87 0.31 -16.41
CA ASP A 92 8.43 0.39 -17.75
C ASP A 92 8.97 -0.99 -18.15
N GLN A 93 8.55 -1.47 -19.32
CA GLN A 93 8.87 -2.79 -19.82
C GLN A 93 9.53 -2.67 -21.19
N VAL A 94 10.63 -3.38 -21.38
CA VAL A 94 11.32 -3.48 -22.67
C VAL A 94 11.31 -4.94 -23.11
N ARG A 95 11.05 -5.16 -24.39
CA ARG A 95 11.19 -6.48 -25.01
C ARG A 95 12.62 -6.64 -25.50
N ALA A 96 13.33 -7.64 -24.99
CA ALA A 96 14.65 -8.02 -25.44
C ALA A 96 14.60 -8.71 -26.82
N SER A 97 15.76 -8.86 -27.45
CA SER A 97 15.89 -9.46 -28.78
C SER A 97 15.43 -10.92 -28.86
N ASP A 98 15.47 -11.65 -27.74
CA ASP A 98 14.97 -13.01 -27.60
C ASP A 98 13.45 -13.10 -27.34
N GLY A 99 12.75 -11.96 -27.35
CA GLY A 99 11.32 -11.86 -27.10
C GLY A 99 10.93 -11.80 -25.62
N THR A 100 11.88 -11.90 -24.69
CA THR A 100 11.61 -11.77 -23.25
C THR A 100 11.23 -10.33 -22.89
N VAL A 101 10.30 -10.17 -21.95
CA VAL A 101 9.89 -8.85 -21.44
C VAL A 101 10.58 -8.61 -20.10
N VAL A 102 11.40 -7.56 -20.04
CA VAL A 102 12.16 -7.18 -18.86
C VAL A 102 11.60 -5.88 -18.27
N ASN A 103 11.38 -5.86 -16.97
CA ASN A 103 11.01 -4.65 -16.24
C ASN A 103 12.26 -3.78 -16.05
N ARG A 104 12.28 -2.62 -16.68
CA ARG A 104 13.46 -1.73 -16.72
C ARG A 104 13.46 -0.73 -15.56
N GLY A 105 12.29 -0.31 -15.11
CA GLY A 105 12.14 0.62 -13.99
C GLY A 105 10.69 0.90 -13.67
N ALA A 106 10.46 1.73 -12.65
CA ALA A 106 9.13 2.06 -12.18
C ALA A 106 8.95 3.55 -11.89
N LYS A 107 7.72 4.07 -12.03
CA LYS A 107 7.35 5.42 -11.57
C LYS A 107 6.26 5.32 -10.51
N LEU A 108 6.46 5.99 -9.39
CA LEU A 108 5.50 6.10 -8.30
C LEU A 108 4.77 7.44 -8.35
N ARG A 109 3.47 7.41 -8.08
CA ARG A 109 2.63 8.59 -7.88
C ARG A 109 2.26 8.65 -6.41
N TRP A 110 3.11 9.29 -5.61
CA TRP A 110 2.91 9.39 -4.17
C TRP A 110 1.54 9.98 -3.84
N PRO A 111 0.83 9.44 -2.83
CA PRO A 111 -0.47 9.95 -2.40
C PRO A 111 -0.36 11.20 -1.51
N PHE A 112 0.85 11.73 -1.35
CA PHE A 112 1.20 12.81 -0.45
C PHE A 112 2.07 13.84 -1.17
N ASP A 113 2.06 15.07 -0.68
CA ASP A 113 2.85 16.15 -1.24
C ASP A 113 4.25 16.30 -0.60
N LYS A 114 4.97 17.35 -1.00
CA LYS A 114 6.32 17.62 -0.47
C LYS A 114 6.32 17.90 1.03
N THR A 115 5.27 18.54 1.55
CA THR A 115 5.16 18.92 2.97
C THR A 115 4.87 17.70 3.84
N GLU A 116 4.10 16.75 3.33
CA GLU A 116 3.75 15.50 4.00
C GLU A 116 4.86 14.44 3.91
N MET A 117 5.79 14.54 2.95
CA MET A 117 6.84 13.53 2.74
C MET A 117 7.57 13.17 4.03
N ARG A 118 7.96 14.17 4.83
CA ARG A 118 8.78 13.94 6.02
C ARG A 118 8.09 12.96 6.96
N HIS A 119 6.80 13.18 7.22
CA HIS A 119 5.96 12.28 8.00
C HIS A 119 5.95 10.86 7.43
N TYR A 120 5.70 10.69 6.14
CA TYR A 120 5.69 9.35 5.53
C TYR A 120 7.06 8.66 5.54
N ASN A 121 8.14 9.41 5.33
CA ASN A 121 9.49 8.86 5.40
C ASN A 121 9.83 8.40 6.81
N GLU A 122 9.71 9.28 7.80
CA GLU A 122 10.03 8.96 9.19
C GLU A 122 9.14 7.81 9.71
N LYS A 123 7.85 7.83 9.35
CA LYS A 123 6.88 6.85 9.85
C LYS A 123 7.00 5.48 9.18
N TYR A 124 7.36 5.42 7.90
CA TYR A 124 7.24 4.18 7.11
C TYR A 124 8.46 3.80 6.28
N PHE A 125 9.29 4.75 5.85
CA PHE A 125 10.29 4.49 4.81
C PHE A 125 11.70 4.93 5.17
N GLU A 126 11.99 5.20 6.45
CA GLU A 126 13.28 5.71 6.92
C GLU A 126 14.46 4.86 6.40
N SER A 127 14.31 3.54 6.45
CA SER A 127 15.34 2.58 6.04
C SER A 127 15.42 2.27 4.55
N VAL A 128 14.52 2.81 3.72
CA VAL A 128 14.51 2.48 2.28
C VAL A 128 15.61 3.23 1.54
N LEU A 129 16.48 2.48 0.86
CA LEU A 129 17.54 3.02 0.01
C LEU A 129 16.99 3.29 -1.39
N VAL A 130 17.29 4.48 -1.92
CA VAL A 130 16.76 4.92 -3.21
C VAL A 130 17.87 4.90 -4.26
N SER A 131 17.71 3.98 -5.21
CA SER A 131 18.55 3.78 -6.38
C SER A 131 17.78 4.14 -7.65
N TRP A 132 18.45 4.86 -8.54
CA TRP A 132 17.81 5.49 -9.69
C TRP A 132 18.10 4.80 -10.99
N TYR A 133 17.10 4.83 -11.87
CA TYR A 133 17.28 4.44 -13.25
C TYR A 133 17.60 5.69 -14.08
N TYR A 134 18.86 5.86 -14.48
CA TYR A 134 19.26 6.94 -15.38
C TYR A 134 19.03 6.49 -16.83
N GLU A 135 18.20 7.22 -17.57
CA GLU A 135 17.98 6.93 -18.99
C GLU A 135 19.11 7.48 -19.87
N TYR A 136 19.80 8.52 -19.41
CA TYR A 136 20.93 9.17 -20.09
C TYR A 136 21.82 9.95 -19.09
N GLU A 137 23.04 10.33 -19.48
CA GLU A 137 24.04 10.97 -18.61
C GLU A 137 23.56 12.28 -17.97
N GLY A 138 22.81 13.10 -18.70
CA GLY A 138 22.25 14.35 -18.15
C GLY A 138 21.38 14.16 -16.90
N GLN A 139 20.67 13.04 -16.75
CA GLN A 139 19.91 12.75 -15.52
C GLN A 139 20.84 12.40 -14.35
N LYS A 140 21.98 11.77 -14.64
CA LYS A 140 23.00 11.45 -13.62
C LYS A 140 23.65 12.73 -13.10
N GLU A 141 23.91 13.70 -13.97
CA GLU A 141 24.44 15.01 -13.58
C GLU A 141 23.42 15.82 -12.76
N GLU A 142 22.16 15.87 -13.20
CA GLU A 142 21.06 16.51 -12.46
C GLU A 142 20.96 15.94 -11.04
N TYR A 143 21.07 14.62 -10.90
CA TYR A 143 21.08 13.94 -9.61
C TYR A 143 22.24 14.37 -8.71
N GLN A 144 23.47 14.38 -9.23
CA GLN A 144 24.64 14.78 -8.45
C GLN A 144 24.55 16.25 -8.02
N LYS A 145 23.93 17.10 -8.85
CA LYS A 145 23.64 18.49 -8.50
C LYS A 145 22.62 18.59 -7.36
N LEU A 146 21.47 17.90 -7.49
CA LEU A 146 20.44 17.88 -6.44
C LEU A 146 20.97 17.36 -5.10
N LYS A 147 21.82 16.32 -5.13
CA LYS A 147 22.46 15.75 -3.93
C LYS A 147 23.41 16.75 -3.23
N LYS A 148 24.04 17.66 -3.98
CA LYS A 148 24.88 18.72 -3.42
C LYS A 148 24.06 19.89 -2.87
N GLU A 149 22.95 20.22 -3.51
CA GLU A 149 22.11 21.38 -3.17
C GLU A 149 21.14 21.09 -2.01
N ILE A 150 20.56 19.89 -1.95
CA ILE A 150 19.56 19.52 -0.96
C ILE A 150 20.22 18.71 0.16
N LYS A 151 20.35 19.34 1.34
CA LYS A 151 20.90 18.69 2.54
C LYS A 151 19.90 17.87 3.34
N ASP A 152 18.60 18.18 3.20
CA ASP A 152 17.54 17.42 3.86
C ASP A 152 17.28 16.12 3.07
N GLU A 153 17.64 15.00 3.67
CA GLU A 153 17.52 13.68 3.04
C GLU A 153 16.08 13.30 2.69
N HIS A 154 15.08 13.77 3.45
CA HIS A 154 13.67 13.49 3.17
C HIS A 154 13.20 14.25 1.93
N ILE A 155 13.58 15.53 1.83
CA ILE A 155 13.27 16.36 0.66
C ILE A 155 13.99 15.82 -0.57
N LEU A 156 15.26 15.42 -0.40
CA LEU A 156 16.05 14.77 -1.43
C LEU A 156 15.32 13.52 -1.93
N LYS A 157 14.95 12.60 -1.02
CA LYS A 157 14.21 11.38 -1.34
C LYS A 157 12.88 11.64 -2.05
N PHE A 158 12.12 12.68 -1.68
CA PHE A 158 10.89 13.04 -2.38
C PHE A 158 11.16 13.49 -3.81
N LYS A 159 12.06 14.46 -3.99
CA LYS A 159 12.47 14.95 -5.31
C LYS A 159 12.99 13.82 -6.18
N HIS A 160 13.55 12.81 -5.54
CA HIS A 160 14.15 11.65 -6.17
C HIS A 160 13.16 10.58 -6.60
N THR A 161 11.98 10.52 -5.97
CA THR A 161 11.00 9.46 -6.19
C THR A 161 9.69 9.95 -6.81
N HIS A 162 9.37 11.23 -6.67
CA HIS A 162 8.15 11.81 -7.20
C HIS A 162 8.26 12.06 -8.71
N GLY A 163 7.52 11.30 -9.51
CA GLY A 163 7.46 11.47 -10.97
C GLY A 163 8.72 11.04 -11.75
N ARG A 164 9.76 10.56 -11.06
CA ARG A 164 11.01 10.07 -11.65
C ARG A 164 10.99 8.55 -11.79
N LYS A 165 11.78 8.04 -12.74
CA LYS A 165 11.92 6.60 -12.95
C LYS A 165 12.93 6.03 -11.94
N LEU A 166 12.46 5.09 -11.15
CA LEU A 166 13.21 4.34 -10.15
C LEU A 166 13.68 3.02 -10.75
N THR A 167 14.75 2.46 -10.17
CA THR A 167 15.08 1.05 -10.40
C THR A 167 13.97 0.15 -9.88
N MET A 168 13.88 -1.07 -10.41
CA MET A 168 12.98 -2.08 -9.88
C MET A 168 13.35 -2.45 -8.44
N ASP A 169 14.64 -2.44 -8.09
CA ASP A 169 15.12 -2.74 -6.73
C ASP A 169 14.58 -1.74 -5.72
N THR A 170 14.62 -0.44 -6.03
CA THR A 170 14.03 0.58 -5.16
C THR A 170 12.53 0.43 -4.98
N LEU A 171 11.78 0.12 -6.07
CA LEU A 171 10.36 -0.18 -5.93
C LEU A 171 10.14 -1.38 -5.01
N ASN A 172 10.96 -2.42 -5.14
CA ASN A 172 10.87 -3.62 -4.33
C ASN A 172 11.21 -3.33 -2.87
N GLU A 173 12.21 -2.49 -2.57
CA GLU A 173 12.52 -2.05 -1.21
C GLU A 173 11.35 -1.30 -0.56
N PHE A 174 10.73 -0.35 -1.27
CA PHE A 174 9.53 0.34 -0.77
C PHE A 174 8.39 -0.64 -0.47
N LYS A 175 8.15 -1.60 -1.37
CA LYS A 175 7.12 -2.63 -1.18
C LYS A 175 7.45 -3.55 -0.02
N SER A 176 8.69 -4.00 0.10
CA SER A 176 9.15 -4.83 1.21
C SER A 176 8.97 -4.10 2.53
N CYS A 177 9.42 -2.85 2.62
CA CYS A 177 9.25 -2.02 3.82
C CYS A 177 7.77 -1.82 4.17
N PHE A 178 6.93 -1.56 3.15
CA PHE A 178 5.48 -1.48 3.33
C PHE A 178 4.91 -2.77 3.93
N ILE A 179 5.31 -3.93 3.43
CA ILE A 179 4.80 -5.22 3.90
C ILE A 179 5.33 -5.56 5.30
N THR A 180 6.60 -5.29 5.60
CA THR A 180 7.22 -5.65 6.88
C THR A 180 6.84 -4.71 8.01
N THR A 181 6.66 -3.43 7.71
CA THR A 181 6.55 -2.38 8.73
C THR A 181 5.13 -1.81 8.79
N VAL A 182 4.48 -1.64 7.64
CA VAL A 182 3.22 -0.90 7.52
C VAL A 182 2.01 -1.84 7.64
N MET A 183 2.02 -2.97 6.92
CA MET A 183 0.93 -3.93 6.92
C MET A 183 0.59 -4.56 8.29
N PRO A 184 1.55 -4.84 9.20
CA PRO A 184 1.21 -5.34 10.54
C PRO A 184 0.32 -4.38 11.33
N LYS A 185 0.48 -3.06 11.14
CA LYS A 185 -0.39 -2.05 11.76
C LYS A 185 -1.81 -2.16 11.22
N ALA A 186 -1.96 -2.25 9.90
CA ALA A 186 -3.26 -2.46 9.28
C ALA A 186 -3.94 -3.76 9.72
N ALA A 187 -3.17 -4.84 9.83
CA ALA A 187 -3.65 -6.13 10.32
C ALA A 187 -4.21 -6.04 11.75
N LYS A 188 -3.58 -5.24 12.63
CA LYS A 188 -4.05 -5.03 14.00
C LYS A 188 -5.41 -4.34 14.04
N VAL A 189 -5.60 -3.28 13.27
CA VAL A 189 -6.89 -2.55 13.21
C VAL A 189 -7.96 -3.42 12.54
N LEU A 190 -7.62 -4.14 11.47
CA LEU A 190 -8.51 -5.12 10.83
C LEU A 190 -9.08 -6.13 11.83
N LYS A 191 -8.23 -6.68 12.70
CA LYS A 191 -8.67 -7.61 13.76
C LYS A 191 -9.68 -6.96 14.70
N LYS A 192 -9.44 -5.71 15.11
CA LYS A 192 -10.39 -4.95 15.95
C LYS A 192 -11.73 -4.75 15.24
N ILE A 193 -11.71 -4.30 13.98
CA ILE A 193 -12.90 -4.08 13.15
C ILE A 193 -13.73 -5.38 13.06
N ILE A 194 -13.08 -6.51 12.80
CA ILE A 194 -13.78 -7.79 12.65
C ILE A 194 -14.48 -8.23 13.94
N GLN A 195 -13.94 -7.88 15.11
CA GLN A 195 -14.55 -8.23 16.40
C GLN A 195 -15.84 -7.45 16.68
N VAL A 196 -16.03 -6.29 16.03
CA VAL A 196 -17.08 -5.33 16.37
C VAL A 196 -18.08 -5.07 15.25
N VAL A 197 -17.74 -5.41 14.01
CA VAL A 197 -18.60 -5.20 12.86
C VAL A 197 -19.73 -6.23 12.82
N SER A 198 -20.96 -5.73 12.76
CA SER A 198 -22.16 -6.55 12.56
C SER A 198 -22.18 -7.16 11.15
N THR A 199 -22.89 -8.28 10.98
CA THR A 199 -23.04 -8.92 9.67
C THR A 199 -23.77 -8.05 8.65
N SER A 200 -24.73 -7.22 9.08
CA SER A 200 -25.43 -6.28 8.19
C SER A 200 -24.50 -5.17 7.69
N SER A 201 -23.68 -4.60 8.59
CA SER A 201 -22.64 -3.65 8.24
C SER A 201 -21.66 -4.27 7.24
N PHE A 202 -21.14 -5.45 7.52
CA PHE A 202 -20.23 -6.13 6.60
C PHE A 202 -20.83 -6.34 5.21
N ASN A 203 -22.07 -6.84 5.11
CA ASN A 203 -22.73 -7.08 3.83
C ASN A 203 -22.96 -5.79 3.04
N ALA A 204 -23.29 -4.69 3.72
CA ALA A 204 -23.41 -3.38 3.09
C ALA A 204 -22.05 -2.88 2.56
N ALA A 205 -20.97 -3.05 3.33
CA ALA A 205 -19.62 -2.69 2.89
C ALA A 205 -19.17 -3.53 1.69
N MET A 206 -19.44 -4.83 1.71
CA MET A 206 -19.16 -5.73 0.58
C MET A 206 -19.97 -5.39 -0.66
N LYS A 207 -21.23 -4.97 -0.50
CA LYS A 207 -22.06 -4.49 -1.63
C LYS A 207 -21.46 -3.25 -2.26
N ARG A 208 -20.92 -2.31 -1.47
CA ARG A 208 -20.20 -1.13 -1.98
C ARG A 208 -18.87 -1.49 -2.64
N LEU A 209 -18.10 -2.40 -2.04
CA LEU A 209 -16.84 -2.88 -2.62
C LEU A 209 -17.08 -3.55 -3.99
N LYS A 210 -18.19 -4.27 -4.16
CA LYS A 210 -18.61 -4.89 -5.43
C LYS A 210 -19.34 -3.91 -6.38
N GLY A 211 -19.89 -2.83 -5.84
CA GLY A 211 -20.84 -1.91 -6.49
C GLY A 211 -20.22 -0.69 -7.17
N SER A 212 -18.90 -0.64 -7.36
CA SER A 212 -18.24 0.32 -8.27
C SER A 212 -18.13 -0.19 -9.71
N VAL A 213 -18.87 -1.25 -10.09
CA VAL A 213 -18.98 -1.78 -11.47
C VAL A 213 -20.43 -1.83 -11.96
N SER A 214 -21.32 -1.00 -11.42
CA SER A 214 -22.70 -0.93 -11.90
C SER A 214 -23.19 0.52 -11.96
N SER A 215 -22.64 1.28 -12.90
CA SER A 215 -23.25 2.49 -13.46
C SER A 215 -22.39 3.00 -14.62
N GLY A 216 -22.83 2.74 -15.86
CA GLY A 216 -22.21 3.25 -17.10
C GLY A 216 -21.97 2.17 -18.13
#